data_AF-A0A946CDD5-F1
#
_entry.id   AF-A0A946CDD5-F1
#
_cell.length_a   1.000
_cell.length_b   1.000
_cell.length_c   1.000
_cell.angle_alpha   90.00
_cell.angle_beta   90.00
_cell.angle_gamma   90.00
#
_symmetry.space_group_name_H-M   'P 1'
#
loop_
_entity.id
_entity.type
_entity.pdbx_description
1 polymer ?
#
loop_
_entity_poly.entity_id
_entity_poly.type
_entity_poly.pdbx_seq_one_letter_code
_entity_poly.pdbx_strand_id
1 'polypeptide(L)'
;ETIWAVGDARRDSYFLMPVQNGRAQIPPKLLDREEFSILLAQCEGPKVTFETLQRLPENIDCLESHSDAEGLLKSWLARSPEEQEDLLNMPVEAFYLRPPHITKSKKK
;
A
#
# COMPACT_ATOMS: atom_id res chain seq x y z
N GLU A 1 16.75 -3.91 -3.99
CA GLU A 1 15.69 -4.25 -4.96
C GLU A 1 14.41 -3.54 -4.56
N THR A 2 13.67 -2.98 -5.51
CA THR A 2 12.41 -2.27 -5.24
C THR A 2 11.25 -3.15 -5.66
N ILE A 3 10.31 -3.38 -4.75
CA ILE A 3 9.02 -4.00 -5.03
C ILE A 3 7.98 -2.88 -5.03
N TRP A 4 6.96 -2.97 -5.89
CA TRP A 4 5.88 -1.99 -5.95
C TRP A 4 4.60 -2.59 -5.39
N ALA A 5 4.11 -2.03 -4.28
CA ALA A 5 2.78 -2.31 -3.80
C ALA A 5 1.77 -1.44 -4.57
N VAL A 6 0.75 -2.08 -5.14
CA VAL A 6 -0.29 -1.44 -5.94
C VAL A 6 -1.67 -1.93 -5.52
N GLY A 7 -2.70 -1.14 -5.81
CA GLY A 7 -4.07 -1.57 -5.54
C GLY A 7 -5.12 -0.53 -5.89
N ASP A 8 -6.37 -0.98 -5.92
CA ASP A 8 -7.55 -0.15 -6.14
C ASP A 8 -7.90 0.63 -4.85
N ALA A 9 -7.76 1.96 -4.90
CA ALA A 9 -8.08 2.89 -3.82
C ALA A 9 -9.57 3.35 -3.84
N ARG A 10 -10.43 2.61 -4.57
CA ARG A 10 -11.85 2.84 -4.83
C ARG A 10 -12.11 4.12 -5.64
N ARG A 11 -13.35 4.28 -6.13
CA ARG A 11 -13.81 5.49 -6.84
C ARG A 11 -12.85 5.91 -7.95
N ASP A 12 -12.58 4.95 -8.83
CA ASP A 12 -11.74 5.11 -10.03
C ASP A 12 -10.35 5.68 -9.74
N SER A 13 -9.76 5.25 -8.62
CA SER A 13 -8.38 5.62 -8.26
C SER A 13 -7.58 4.42 -7.80
N TYR A 14 -6.28 4.55 -7.93
CA TYR A 14 -5.31 3.51 -7.64
C TYR A 14 -4.21 4.07 -6.78
N PHE A 15 -3.58 3.22 -5.98
CA PHE A 15 -2.36 3.58 -5.28
C PHE A 15 -1.14 2.89 -5.86
N LEU A 16 -0.01 3.57 -5.80
CA LEU A 16 1.31 3.07 -6.18
C LEU A 16 2.30 3.43 -5.08
N MET A 17 2.99 2.44 -4.53
CA MET A 17 3.89 2.60 -3.39
C MET A 17 5.15 1.75 -3.54
N PRO A 18 6.36 2.34 -3.54
CA PRO A 18 7.57 1.57 -3.50
C PRO A 18 7.77 0.94 -2.12
N VAL A 19 8.27 -0.29 -2.12
CA VAL A 19 8.68 -1.04 -0.93
C VAL A 19 10.15 -1.39 -1.13
N GLN A 20 11.00 -0.85 -0.26
CA GLN A 20 12.45 -1.02 -0.34
C GLN A 20 12.93 -1.64 0.96
N ASN A 21 13.66 -2.75 0.87
CA ASN A 21 14.17 -3.50 2.03
C ASN A 21 13.06 -3.81 3.07
N GLY A 22 11.87 -4.19 2.60
CA GLY A 22 10.70 -4.47 3.45
C GLY A 22 10.03 -3.23 4.05
N ARG A 23 10.44 -2.01 3.65
CA ARG A 23 9.90 -0.75 4.15
C ARG A 23 9.05 -0.07 3.08
N ALA A 24 7.77 0.08 3.38
CA ALA A 24 6.86 0.89 2.59
C ALA A 24 7.30 2.36 2.60
N GLN A 25 7.47 2.93 1.41
CA GLN A 25 7.81 4.34 1.25
C GLN A 25 6.52 5.16 1.22
N ILE A 26 6.26 5.88 2.31
CA ILE A 26 5.05 6.69 2.50
C ILE A 26 5.32 8.18 2.20
N PRO A 27 4.30 8.95 1.79
CA PRO A 27 2.95 8.49 1.45
C PRO A 27 2.92 7.81 0.06
N PRO A 28 2.02 6.83 -0.14
CA PRO A 28 1.78 6.25 -1.45
C PRO A 28 1.19 7.30 -2.40
N LYS A 29 1.44 7.15 -3.69
CA LYS A 29 0.82 8.00 -4.73
C LYS A 29 -0.59 7.52 -5.00
N LEU A 30 -1.56 8.42 -4.89
CA LEU A 30 -2.93 8.19 -5.36
C LEU A 30 -3.09 8.80 -6.74
N LEU A 31 -3.58 8.00 -7.68
CA LEU A 31 -3.59 8.30 -9.10
C LEU A 31 -4.95 7.94 -9.69
N ASP A 32 -5.36 8.63 -10.74
CA ASP A 32 -6.44 8.13 -11.58
C ASP A 32 -5.99 6.94 -12.44
N ARG A 33 -6.90 6.39 -13.24
CA ARG A 33 -6.63 5.22 -14.08
C ARG A 33 -5.53 5.45 -15.11
N GLU A 34 -5.54 6.60 -15.78
CA GLU A 34 -4.60 6.90 -16.88
C GLU A 34 -3.20 7.14 -16.31
N GLU A 35 -3.10 7.97 -15.29
CA GLU A 35 -1.86 8.25 -14.57
C GLU A 35 -1.25 6.99 -13.97
N PHE A 36 -2.08 6.14 -13.35
CA PHE A 36 -1.65 4.87 -12.78
C PHE A 36 -1.05 3.96 -13.84
N SER A 37 -1.70 3.81 -14.99
CA SER A 37 -1.22 2.95 -16.08
C SER A 37 0.13 3.43 -16.63
N ILE A 38 0.29 4.74 -16.82
CA ILE A 38 1.52 5.36 -17.32
C ILE A 38 2.67 5.15 -16.32
N LEU A 39 2.44 5.45 -15.04
CA LEU A 39 3.49 5.36 -14.02
C LEU A 39 3.84 3.90 -13.70
N LEU A 40 2.86 3.00 -13.70
CA LEU A 40 3.08 1.59 -13.44
C LEU A 40 3.95 0.93 -14.52
N ALA A 41 3.79 1.33 -15.78
CA ALA A 41 4.62 0.86 -16.89
C ALA A 41 6.10 1.27 -16.75
N GLN A 42 6.38 2.36 -16.03
CA GLN A 42 7.74 2.84 -15.75
C GLN A 42 8.36 2.19 -14.51
N CYS A 43 7.58 1.44 -13.73
CA CYS A 43 8.04 0.81 -12.50
C CYS A 43 8.83 -0.46 -12.81
N GLU A 44 10.13 -0.43 -12.53
CA GLU A 44 10.98 -1.62 -12.57
C GLU A 44 10.79 -2.49 -11.32
N GLY A 45 10.89 -3.81 -11.48
CA GLY A 45 10.74 -4.79 -10.41
C GLY A 45 9.32 -5.33 -10.23
N PRO A 46 9.14 -6.27 -9.27
CA PRO A 46 7.86 -6.94 -9.04
C PRO A 46 6.78 -5.97 -8.60
N LYS A 47 5.56 -6.16 -9.10
CA LYS A 47 4.36 -5.44 -8.70
C LYS A 47 3.47 -6.40 -7.93
N VAL A 48 3.08 -6.03 -6.72
CA VAL A 48 2.28 -6.87 -5.83
C VAL A 48 1.02 -6.14 -5.39
N THR A 49 -0.08 -6.87 -5.28
CA THR A 49 -1.38 -6.36 -4.86
C THR A 49 -2.00 -7.27 -3.80
N PHE A 50 -2.69 -6.69 -2.83
CA PHE A 50 -3.56 -7.43 -1.90
C PHE A 50 -4.98 -7.64 -2.46
N GLU A 51 -5.30 -6.94 -3.56
CA GLU A 51 -6.58 -7.03 -4.23
C GLU A 51 -6.55 -8.09 -5.33
N THR A 52 -7.71 -8.68 -5.63
CA THR A 52 -7.80 -9.59 -6.77
C THR A 52 -7.46 -8.86 -8.08
N LEU A 53 -6.79 -9.55 -9.01
CA LEU A 53 -6.30 -8.93 -10.24
C LEU A 53 -7.40 -8.26 -11.08
N GLN A 54 -8.66 -8.71 -10.99
CA GLN A 54 -9.78 -8.10 -11.71
C GLN A 54 -10.13 -6.68 -11.24
N ARG A 55 -9.61 -6.24 -10.09
CA ARG A 55 -9.80 -4.87 -9.59
C ARG A 55 -8.76 -3.89 -10.13
N LEU A 56 -7.67 -4.40 -10.69
CA LEU A 56 -6.66 -3.59 -11.38
C LEU A 56 -7.04 -3.43 -12.86
N PRO A 57 -6.49 -2.41 -13.55
CA PRO A 57 -6.58 -2.34 -15.00
C PRO A 57 -6.10 -3.64 -15.67
N GLU A 58 -6.72 -3.98 -16.80
CA GLU A 58 -6.39 -5.18 -17.55
C GLU A 58 -4.93 -5.18 -18.04
N ASN A 59 -4.36 -6.36 -18.21
CA ASN A 59 -3.01 -6.58 -18.76
C ASN A 59 -1.86 -6.00 -17.91
N ILE A 60 -2.09 -5.76 -16.62
CA ILE A 60 -1.01 -5.45 -15.69
C ILE A 60 -0.34 -6.75 -15.24
N ASP A 61 0.97 -6.83 -15.45
CA ASP A 61 1.82 -7.87 -14.85
C ASP A 61 1.99 -7.57 -13.36
N CYS A 62 1.12 -8.15 -12.53
CA CYS A 62 1.08 -7.99 -11.09
C CYS A 62 0.76 -9.31 -10.40
N LEU A 63 1.41 -9.55 -9.28
CA LEU A 63 1.22 -10.73 -8.45
C LEU A 63 0.24 -10.41 -7.33
N GLU A 64 -0.81 -11.22 -7.22
CA GLU A 64 -1.63 -11.25 -6.02
C GLU A 64 -0.80 -11.83 -4.87
N SER A 65 -0.76 -11.12 -3.74
CA SER A 65 -0.07 -11.50 -2.53
C SER A 65 -0.96 -11.21 -1.33
N HIS A 66 -0.71 -11.87 -0.21
CA HIS A 66 -1.44 -11.66 1.03
C HIS A 66 -0.44 -11.47 2.16
N SER A 67 -0.69 -10.50 3.04
CA SER A 67 0.12 -10.34 4.24
C SER A 67 -0.17 -11.47 5.23
N ASP A 68 0.87 -12.07 5.79
CA ASP A 68 0.77 -13.03 6.87
C ASP A 68 1.47 -12.53 8.15
N ALA A 69 1.14 -13.15 9.29
CA ALA A 69 1.68 -12.77 10.58
C ALA A 69 3.20 -13.01 10.65
N GLU A 70 3.70 -14.03 9.96
CA GLU A 70 5.13 -14.36 9.92
C GLU A 70 5.94 -13.26 9.21
N GLY A 71 5.48 -12.79 8.05
CA GLY A 71 6.09 -11.72 7.29
C GLY A 71 6.06 -10.38 8.01
N LEU A 72 4.96 -10.10 8.72
CA LEU A 72 4.88 -8.92 9.60
C LEU A 72 5.90 -8.99 10.74
N LEU A 73 6.02 -10.15 11.40
CA LEU A 73 7.01 -10.35 12.47
C LEU A 73 8.44 -10.23 11.94
N LYS A 74 8.76 -10.83 10.79
CA LYS A 74 10.08 -10.68 10.14
C LYS A 74 10.40 -9.21 9.85
N SER A 75 9.41 -8.47 9.35
CA SER A 75 9.55 -7.03 9.06
C SER A 75 9.78 -6.20 10.32
N TRP A 76 9.14 -6.57 11.43
CA TRP A 76 9.37 -5.95 12.75
C TRP A 76 10.79 -6.23 13.25
N LEU A 77 11.21 -7.50 13.28
CA LEU A 77 12.51 -7.93 13.81
C LEU A 77 13.70 -7.39 12.99
N ALA A 78 13.50 -7.04 11.72
CA ALA A 78 14.52 -6.44 10.87
C ALA A 78 14.78 -4.95 11.15
N ARG A 79 13.98 -4.29 12.00
CA ARG A 79 14.16 -2.88 12.39
C ARG A 79 15.24 -2.72 13.46
N SER A 80 15.89 -1.55 13.51
CA SER A 80 16.84 -1.26 14.58
C SER A 80 16.13 -1.18 15.94
N PRO A 81 16.85 -1.39 17.07
CA PRO A 81 16.27 -1.23 18.39
C PRO A 81 15.65 0.16 18.62
N GLU A 82 16.29 1.21 18.10
CA GLU A 82 15.81 2.60 18.17
C GLU A 82 14.48 2.76 17.41
N GLU A 83 14.38 2.25 16.17
CA GLU A 83 13.13 2.29 15.40
C GLU A 83 12.01 1.49 16.05
N GLN A 84 12.34 0.38 16.72
CA GLN A 84 11.36 -0.41 17.46
C GLN A 84 10.85 0.37 18.68
N GLU A 85 11.72 1.02 19.43
CA GLU A 85 11.34 1.85 20.58
C GLU A 85 10.47 3.04 20.14
N ASP A 86 10.85 3.74 19.08
CA ASP A 86 10.07 4.85 18.51
C ASP A 86 8.65 4.39 18.12
N LEU A 87 8.53 3.24 17.45
CA LEU A 87 7.23 2.70 17.03
C LEU A 87 6.38 2.21 18.22
N LEU A 88 6.98 1.67 19.28
CA LEU A 88 6.27 1.27 20.49
C LEU A 88 5.72 2.48 21.26
N ASN A 89 6.38 3.63 21.17
CA ASN A 89 5.96 4.88 21.78
C ASN A 89 4.97 5.69 20.92
N MET A 90 4.80 5.32 19.65
CA MET A 90 3.84 5.95 18.74
C MET A 90 2.42 5.40 18.99
N PRO A 91 1.38 6.26 19.04
CA PRO A 91 0.01 5.78 19.10
C PRO A 91 -0.32 4.95 17.86
N VAL A 92 -1.03 3.84 18.07
CA VAL A 92 -1.49 2.97 16.97
C VAL A 92 -2.61 3.68 16.22
N GLU A 93 -2.36 4.01 14.96
CA GLU A 93 -3.34 4.65 14.08
C GLU A 93 -3.40 3.93 12.73
N ALA A 94 -4.59 3.90 12.14
CA ALA A 94 -4.77 3.39 10.80
C ALA A 94 -4.25 4.41 9.78
N PHE A 95 -3.39 3.96 8.87
CA PHE A 95 -2.95 4.79 7.75
C PHE A 95 -4.03 4.82 6.65
N TYR A 96 -4.78 5.91 6.61
CA TYR A 96 -5.83 6.11 5.61
C TYR A 96 -5.28 6.77 4.35
N LEU A 97 -5.32 6.05 3.21
CA LEU A 97 -5.03 6.61 1.89
C LEU A 97 -5.93 7.82 1.57
N ARG A 98 -7.20 7.70 1.93
CA ARG A 98 -8.19 8.77 1.84
C ARG A 98 -8.85 8.93 3.20
N PRO A 99 -9.09 10.17 3.67
CA PRO A 99 -9.80 10.39 4.90
C PRO A 99 -11.11 9.58 4.91
N PRO A 100 -11.42 8.85 6.00
CA PRO A 100 -12.66 8.12 6.06
C PRO A 100 -13.82 9.10 5.88
N HIS A 101 -14.79 8.72 5.04
CA HIS A 101 -16.05 9.44 4.95
C HIS A 101 -16.85 9.19 6.23
N ILE A 102 -16.53 9.91 7.30
CA ILE A 102 -17.38 9.99 8.48
C ILE A 102 -18.53 10.94 8.12
N THR A 103 -19.45 10.48 7.27
CA THR A 103 -20.74 11.15 7.10
C THR A 103 -21.42 11.17 8.45
N LYS A 104 -21.66 12.36 9.01
CA LYS A 104 -22.48 12.52 10.21
C LYS A 104 -23.77 11.72 10.01
N SER A 105 -24.09 10.84 10.95
CA SER A 105 -25.35 10.10 10.91
C SER A 105 -26.49 11.12 10.79
N LYS A 106 -27.47 10.84 9.91
CA LYS A 106 -28.71 11.59 9.93
C LYS A 106 -29.30 11.40 11.33
N LYS A 107 -29.41 12.48 12.10
CA LYS A 107 -30.13 12.44 13.38
C LYS A 107 -31.53 11.91 13.07
N LYS A 108 -31.91 10.79 13.70
CA LYS A 108 -33.31 10.35 13.76
C LYS A 108 -34.09 11.31 14.63
#